data_AF-A0A8T2HRC7-F1
#
_entry.id   AF-A0A8T2HRC7-F1
#
_cell.length_a   1.000
_cell.length_b   1.000
_cell.length_c   1.000
_cell.angle_alpha   90.00
_cell.angle_beta   90.00
_cell.angle_gamma   90.00
#
_symmetry.space_group_name_H-M   'P 1'
#
loop_
_entity.id
_entity.type
_entity.pdbx_description
1 polymer ?
#
loop_
_entity_poly.entity_id
_entity_poly.type
_entity_poly.pdbx_seq_one_letter_code
_entity_poly.pdbx_strand_id
1 'polypeptide(L)'
;MWDTYTWLFVCSIFLALFVAWGIGANDVANAFATSVGAKALTMKQCILVASVCEFGGAVLLGSGVTDTIKSGIAKVSAYTYEPELLMYGMVCALLATGIWLALATFLELPVSTTHSIVGALIGMSLAASGVDSVVWYSAPKSGSPFPGGVVSIVLAWFITPAMAAIVAGLLFLFTKTRRFKGEKSV
;
A
#
# COMPACT_ATOMS: atom_id res chain seq x y z
N MET A 1 -13.93 -29.12 10.60
CA MET A 1 -13.43 -27.81 11.08
C MET A 1 -12.97 -26.92 9.92
N TRP A 2 -12.34 -27.48 8.88
CA TRP A 2 -11.93 -26.73 7.67
C TRP A 2 -13.10 -26.38 6.72
N ASP A 3 -14.15 -27.20 6.65
CA ASP A 3 -15.27 -26.98 5.70
C ASP A 3 -16.11 -25.72 6.00
N THR A 4 -16.29 -25.37 7.29
CA THR A 4 -17.17 -24.26 7.71
C THR A 4 -16.67 -22.89 7.25
N TYR A 5 -15.36 -22.69 7.09
CA TYR A 5 -14.77 -21.40 6.72
C TYR A 5 -14.09 -21.41 5.34
N THR A 6 -14.16 -22.53 4.61
CA THR A 6 -13.58 -22.62 3.25
C THR A 6 -14.20 -21.58 2.32
N TRP A 7 -15.50 -21.30 2.47
CA TRP A 7 -16.17 -20.27 1.68
C TRP A 7 -15.58 -18.87 1.92
N LEU A 8 -15.17 -18.52 3.15
CA LEU A 8 -14.52 -17.24 3.44
C LEU A 8 -13.18 -17.13 2.72
N PHE A 9 -12.41 -18.21 2.69
CA PHE A 9 -11.14 -18.25 1.97
C PHE A 9 -11.35 -18.10 0.45
N VAL A 10 -12.35 -18.76 -0.11
CA VAL A 10 -12.70 -18.59 -1.53
C VAL A 10 -13.15 -17.16 -1.83
N CYS A 11 -14.03 -16.59 -1.00
CA CYS A 11 -14.47 -15.20 -1.13
C CYS A 11 -13.30 -14.21 -0.99
N SER A 12 -12.38 -14.44 -0.06
CA SER A 12 -11.23 -13.56 0.15
C SER A 12 -10.26 -13.57 -1.02
N ILE A 13 -10.11 -14.69 -1.74
CA ILE A 13 -9.34 -14.74 -2.99
C ILE A 13 -9.95 -13.80 -4.03
N PHE A 14 -11.26 -13.89 -4.27
CA PHE A 14 -11.93 -13.02 -5.25
C PHE A 14 -11.85 -11.54 -4.85
N LEU A 15 -12.00 -11.24 -3.55
CA LEU A 15 -11.85 -9.88 -3.04
C LEU A 15 -10.41 -9.38 -3.13
N ALA A 16 -9.42 -10.23 -2.87
CA ALA A 16 -8.02 -9.87 -3.01
C ALA A 16 -7.68 -9.56 -4.47
N LEU A 17 -8.22 -10.32 -5.43
CA LEU A 17 -8.08 -10.01 -6.86
C LEU A 17 -8.76 -8.68 -7.22
N PHE A 18 -9.94 -8.41 -6.67
CA PHE A 18 -10.65 -7.14 -6.87
C PHE A 18 -9.86 -5.94 -6.31
N VAL A 19 -9.32 -6.07 -5.10
CA VAL A 19 -8.46 -5.05 -4.50
C VAL A 19 -7.16 -4.89 -5.30
N ALA A 20 -6.53 -5.98 -5.74
CA ALA A 20 -5.31 -5.92 -6.56
C ALA A 20 -5.55 -5.20 -7.90
N TRP A 21 -6.70 -5.44 -8.55
CA TRP A 21 -7.12 -4.68 -9.71
C TRP A 21 -7.29 -3.19 -9.38
N GLY A 22 -7.97 -2.86 -8.29
CA GLY A 22 -8.17 -1.47 -7.85
C GLY A 22 -6.86 -0.75 -7.53
N ILE A 23 -5.90 -1.43 -6.90
CA ILE A 23 -4.54 -0.92 -6.65
C ILE A 23 -3.86 -0.62 -7.98
N GLY A 24 -3.83 -1.57 -8.92
CA GLY A 24 -3.19 -1.36 -10.21
C GLY A 24 -3.82 -0.21 -11.01
N ALA A 25 -5.15 -0.11 -11.00
CA ALA A 25 -5.88 0.94 -11.72
C ALA A 25 -5.61 2.34 -11.14
N ASN A 26 -5.51 2.46 -9.81
CA ASN A 26 -5.22 3.72 -9.14
C ASN A 26 -3.72 4.10 -9.22
N ASP A 27 -2.81 3.12 -9.07
CA ASP A 27 -1.40 3.39 -8.83
C ASP A 27 -0.54 3.44 -10.12
N VAL A 28 -1.02 2.94 -11.26
CA VAL A 28 -0.25 2.97 -12.53
C VAL A 28 0.11 4.40 -12.95
N ALA A 29 -0.75 5.37 -12.64
CA ALA A 29 -0.50 6.78 -12.92
C ALA A 29 0.72 7.31 -12.15
N ASN A 30 0.99 6.80 -10.95
CA ASN A 30 2.08 7.26 -10.09
C ASN A 30 3.46 7.00 -10.72
N ALA A 31 3.62 5.88 -11.44
CA ALA A 31 4.89 5.51 -12.07
C ALA A 31 5.02 6.05 -13.50
N PHE A 32 3.93 6.11 -14.27
CA PHE A 32 4.01 6.32 -15.72
C PHE A 32 3.37 7.61 -16.24
N ALA A 33 2.70 8.43 -15.41
CA ALA A 33 2.08 9.67 -15.87
C ALA A 33 3.06 10.63 -16.56
N THR A 34 4.28 10.75 -16.05
CA THR A 34 5.33 11.60 -16.64
C THR A 34 5.81 11.07 -17.99
N SER A 35 6.03 9.76 -18.10
CA SER A 35 6.53 9.11 -19.33
C SER A 35 5.49 9.12 -20.44
N VAL A 36 4.22 8.87 -20.11
CA VAL A 36 3.11 8.93 -21.07
C VAL A 36 2.80 10.38 -21.44
N GLY A 37 2.80 11.29 -20.46
CA GLY A 37 2.59 12.73 -20.69
C GLY A 37 3.66 13.37 -21.57
N ALA A 38 4.93 12.96 -21.40
CA ALA A 38 6.04 13.37 -22.26
C ALA A 38 6.06 12.67 -23.64
N LYS A 39 5.10 11.78 -23.92
CA LYS A 39 5.02 10.96 -25.14
C LYS A 39 6.24 10.06 -25.35
N ALA A 40 6.98 9.74 -24.28
CA ALA A 40 8.09 8.81 -24.34
C ALA A 40 7.61 7.36 -24.48
N LEU A 41 6.44 7.04 -23.92
CA LEU A 41 5.79 5.74 -24.03
C LEU A 41 4.32 5.90 -24.44
N THR A 42 3.82 4.96 -25.23
CA THR A 42 2.38 4.83 -25.49
C THR A 42 1.66 4.16 -24.32
N MET A 43 0.35 4.35 -24.21
CA MET A 43 -0.46 3.72 -23.16
C MET A 43 -0.35 2.18 -23.18
N LYS A 44 -0.30 1.57 -24.37
CA LYS A 44 -0.15 0.11 -24.51
C LYS A 44 1.18 -0.40 -23.98
N GLN A 45 2.28 0.32 -24.27
CA GLN A 45 3.60 -0.01 -23.76
C GLN A 45 3.68 0.16 -22.24
N CYS A 46 3.11 1.25 -21.71
CA CYS A 46 2.98 1.51 -20.28
C CYS A 46 2.34 0.33 -19.55
N ILE A 47 1.15 -0.12 -20.00
CA ILE A 47 0.42 -1.22 -19.36
C ILE A 47 1.25 -2.52 -19.35
N LEU A 48 1.96 -2.84 -20.45
CA LEU A 48 2.78 -4.04 -20.52
C LEU A 48 3.95 -3.99 -19.52
N VAL A 49 4.68 -2.87 -19.48
CA VAL A 49 5.81 -2.69 -18.57
C VAL A 49 5.32 -2.67 -17.11
N ALA A 50 4.25 -1.93 -16.82
CA ALA A 50 3.63 -1.88 -15.50
C ALA A 50 3.25 -3.29 -15.01
N SER A 51 2.59 -4.09 -15.87
CA SER A 51 2.15 -5.44 -15.50
C SER A 51 3.32 -6.33 -15.07
N VAL A 52 4.44 -6.30 -15.80
CA VAL A 52 5.63 -7.12 -15.48
C VAL A 52 6.35 -6.59 -14.24
N CYS A 53 6.57 -5.29 -14.15
CA CYS A 53 7.30 -4.67 -13.06
C CYS A 53 6.54 -4.72 -11.73
N GLU A 54 5.23 -4.41 -11.72
CA GLU A 54 4.40 -4.44 -10.52
C GLU A 54 4.19 -5.88 -10.02
N PHE A 55 3.91 -6.82 -10.92
CA PHE A 55 3.80 -8.23 -10.54
C PHE A 55 5.13 -8.78 -10.00
N GLY A 56 6.24 -8.49 -10.69
CA GLY A 56 7.57 -8.89 -10.25
C GLY A 56 7.93 -8.27 -8.89
N GLY A 57 7.64 -6.99 -8.69
CA GLY A 57 7.84 -6.30 -7.41
C GLY A 57 7.00 -6.90 -6.29
N ALA A 58 5.72 -7.18 -6.54
CA ALA A 58 4.83 -7.80 -5.56
C ALA A 58 5.34 -9.18 -5.12
N VAL A 59 5.80 -10.02 -6.05
CA VAL A 59 6.32 -11.36 -5.76
C VAL A 59 7.67 -11.32 -5.04
N LEU A 60 8.59 -10.44 -5.49
CA LEU A 60 9.97 -10.42 -5.00
C LEU A 60 10.16 -9.61 -3.72
N LEU A 61 9.38 -8.54 -3.52
CA LEU A 61 9.61 -7.53 -2.48
C LEU A 61 8.37 -7.26 -1.61
N GLY A 62 7.21 -7.85 -1.91
CA GLY A 62 5.95 -7.55 -1.23
C GLY A 62 5.85 -8.05 0.21
N SER A 63 6.64 -9.05 0.60
CA SER A 63 6.51 -9.76 1.89
C SER A 63 6.61 -8.84 3.11
N GLY A 64 7.52 -7.86 3.10
CA GLY A 64 7.71 -6.95 4.24
C GLY A 64 6.49 -6.07 4.52
N VAL A 65 5.81 -5.60 3.47
CA VAL A 65 4.58 -4.80 3.60
C VAL A 65 3.42 -5.68 4.04
N THR A 66 3.30 -6.88 3.47
CA THR A 66 2.28 -7.86 3.89
C THR A 66 2.40 -8.22 5.36
N ASP A 67 3.63 -8.41 5.88
CA ASP A 67 3.88 -8.69 7.29
C ASP A 67 3.44 -7.55 8.22
N THR A 68 3.65 -6.31 7.75
CA THR A 68 3.23 -5.11 8.48
C THR A 68 1.71 -5.00 8.51
N ILE A 69 1.03 -5.23 7.38
CA ILE A 69 -0.43 -5.14 7.29
C ILE A 69 -1.11 -6.25 8.12
N LYS A 70 -0.62 -7.50 8.04
CA LYS A 70 -1.27 -8.64 8.68
C LYS A 70 -1.20 -8.62 10.21
N SER A 71 -0.15 -8.04 10.79
CA SER A 71 0.16 -8.16 12.23
C SER A 71 0.56 -6.86 12.92
N GLY A 72 0.83 -5.80 12.17
CA GLY A 72 1.26 -4.50 12.70
C GLY A 72 0.11 -3.55 13.00
N ILE A 73 -1.15 -3.93 12.74
CA ILE A 73 -2.32 -3.06 12.89
C ILE A 73 -3.36 -3.69 13.81
N ALA A 74 -3.92 -4.84 13.42
CA ALA A 74 -4.84 -5.60 14.26
C ALA A 74 -4.04 -6.54 15.19
N LYS A 75 -4.28 -6.45 16.51
CA LYS A 75 -3.62 -7.29 17.51
C LYS A 75 -4.22 -8.69 17.47
N VAL A 76 -3.52 -9.62 16.81
CA VAL A 76 -3.97 -11.02 16.65
C VAL A 76 -4.31 -11.68 17.99
N SER A 77 -3.56 -11.38 19.06
CA SER A 77 -3.82 -11.96 20.39
C SER A 77 -5.16 -11.54 21.01
N ALA A 78 -5.76 -10.44 20.57
CA ALA A 78 -7.10 -10.02 21.00
C ALA A 78 -8.20 -10.99 20.50
N TYR A 79 -7.91 -11.77 19.45
CA TYR A 79 -8.85 -12.69 18.81
C TYR A 79 -8.54 -14.16 19.10
N THR A 80 -7.69 -14.46 20.09
CA THR A 80 -7.24 -15.83 20.39
C THR A 80 -8.40 -16.78 20.69
N TYR A 81 -9.45 -16.28 21.34
CA TYR A 81 -10.63 -17.07 21.71
C TYR A 81 -11.74 -17.05 20.65
N GLU A 82 -11.64 -16.17 19.65
CA GLU A 82 -12.62 -15.98 18.56
C GLU A 82 -11.89 -15.71 17.22
N PRO A 83 -11.06 -16.66 16.72
CA PRO A 83 -10.25 -16.46 15.52
C PRO A 83 -11.08 -16.23 14.26
N GLU A 84 -12.31 -16.76 14.22
CA GLU A 84 -13.26 -16.51 13.14
C GLU A 84 -13.63 -15.04 13.01
N LEU A 85 -13.74 -14.29 14.12
CA LEU A 85 -14.07 -12.87 14.10
C LEU A 85 -12.98 -12.08 13.36
N LEU A 86 -11.71 -12.43 13.58
CA LEU A 86 -10.59 -11.84 12.86
C LEU A 86 -10.65 -12.18 11.36
N MET A 87 -10.97 -13.43 11.01
CA MET A 87 -11.12 -13.83 9.60
C MET A 87 -12.23 -13.02 8.90
N TYR A 88 -13.41 -12.91 9.51
CA TYR A 88 -14.50 -12.08 9.00
C TYR A 88 -14.09 -10.62 8.86
N GLY A 89 -13.44 -10.08 9.90
CA GLY A 89 -12.95 -8.71 9.91
C GLY A 89 -11.98 -8.41 8.76
N MET A 90 -11.02 -9.31 8.50
CA MET A 90 -10.07 -9.16 7.40
C MET A 90 -10.77 -9.17 6.03
N VAL A 91 -11.79 -10.01 5.84
CA VAL A 91 -12.61 -10.02 4.62
C VAL A 91 -13.39 -8.71 4.46
N CYS A 92 -13.98 -8.20 5.55
CA CYS A 92 -14.66 -6.90 5.55
C CYS A 92 -13.70 -5.74 5.23
N ALA A 93 -12.46 -5.77 5.75
CA ALA A 93 -11.44 -4.76 5.44
C ALA A 93 -11.02 -4.78 3.97
N LEU A 94 -10.88 -5.97 3.37
CA LEU A 94 -10.64 -6.12 1.93
C LEU A 94 -11.81 -5.57 1.11
N LEU A 95 -13.04 -5.92 1.47
CA LEU A 95 -14.23 -5.44 0.76
C LEU A 95 -14.35 -3.91 0.83
N ALA A 96 -14.21 -3.31 2.02
CA ALA A 96 -14.26 -1.87 2.22
C ALA A 96 -13.15 -1.16 1.41
N THR A 97 -11.94 -1.70 1.42
CA THR A 97 -10.82 -1.18 0.63
C THR A 97 -11.11 -1.26 -0.86
N GLY A 98 -11.58 -2.41 -1.35
CA GLY A 98 -11.88 -2.62 -2.76
C GLY A 98 -12.97 -1.69 -3.27
N ILE A 99 -14.06 -1.54 -2.52
CA ILE A 99 -15.16 -0.61 -2.87
C ILE A 99 -14.62 0.83 -2.93
N TRP A 100 -13.84 1.24 -1.93
CA TRP A 100 -13.28 2.58 -1.90
C TRP A 100 -12.32 2.83 -3.07
N LEU A 101 -11.44 1.89 -3.38
CA LEU A 101 -10.52 2.02 -4.51
C LEU A 101 -11.25 2.04 -5.86
N ALA A 102 -12.26 1.20 -6.05
CA ALA A 102 -13.07 1.23 -7.26
C ALA A 102 -13.80 2.56 -7.42
N LEU A 103 -14.36 3.09 -6.33
CA LEU A 103 -15.03 4.40 -6.34
C LEU A 103 -14.04 5.53 -6.62
N ALA A 104 -12.90 5.57 -5.93
CA ALA A 104 -11.88 6.60 -6.14
C ALA A 104 -11.34 6.57 -7.57
N THR A 105 -11.08 5.38 -8.12
CA THR A 105 -10.65 5.19 -9.50
C THR A 105 -11.72 5.68 -10.49
N PHE A 106 -12.98 5.35 -10.24
CA PHE A 106 -14.11 5.82 -11.06
C PHE A 106 -14.26 7.35 -11.04
N LEU A 107 -13.96 7.97 -9.90
CA LEU A 107 -13.96 9.43 -9.73
C LEU A 107 -12.63 10.08 -10.17
N GLU A 108 -11.69 9.32 -10.73
CA GLU A 108 -10.36 9.79 -11.15
C GLU A 108 -9.54 10.45 -10.02
N LEU A 109 -9.80 10.04 -8.77
CA LEU A 109 -9.11 10.56 -7.60
C LEU A 109 -7.86 9.73 -7.31
N PRO A 110 -6.65 10.33 -7.35
CA PRO A 110 -5.44 9.63 -6.92
C PRO A 110 -5.46 9.49 -5.40
N VAL A 111 -5.79 8.30 -4.90
CA VAL A 111 -5.85 8.01 -3.45
C VAL A 111 -4.70 7.11 -3.02
N SER A 112 -4.41 7.08 -1.72
CA SER A 112 -3.44 6.12 -1.19
C SER A 112 -4.12 4.78 -0.85
N THR A 113 -3.72 3.74 -1.56
CA THR A 113 -4.12 2.35 -1.34
C THR A 113 -3.73 1.87 0.06
N THR A 114 -2.51 2.20 0.51
CA THR A 114 -2.02 1.86 1.86
C THR A 114 -2.84 2.53 2.97
N HIS A 115 -3.20 3.81 2.84
CA HIS A 115 -4.06 4.47 3.83
C HIS A 115 -5.44 3.82 3.90
N SER A 116 -5.95 3.38 2.76
CA SER A 116 -7.28 2.78 2.65
C SER A 116 -7.35 1.46 3.41
N ILE A 117 -6.38 0.54 3.20
CA ILE A 117 -6.35 -0.73 3.92
C ILE A 117 -5.99 -0.56 5.41
N VAL A 118 -5.07 0.36 5.74
CA VAL A 118 -4.73 0.64 7.14
C VAL A 118 -5.94 1.18 7.89
N GLY A 119 -6.66 2.14 7.30
CA GLY A 119 -7.89 2.71 7.87
C GLY A 119 -8.98 1.65 8.04
N ALA A 120 -9.18 0.80 7.03
CA ALA A 120 -10.14 -0.31 7.10
C ALA A 120 -9.81 -1.30 8.23
N LEU A 121 -8.52 -1.64 8.42
CA LEU A 121 -8.08 -2.55 9.49
C LEU A 121 -8.20 -1.93 10.89
N ILE A 122 -7.90 -0.64 11.02
CA ILE A 122 -8.14 0.10 12.28
C ILE A 122 -9.63 0.10 12.58
N GLY A 123 -10.47 0.51 11.62
CA GLY A 123 -11.92 0.56 11.79
C GLY A 123 -12.52 -0.81 12.13
N MET A 124 -12.08 -1.85 11.44
CA MET A 124 -12.46 -3.23 11.73
C MET A 124 -12.08 -3.64 13.15
N SER A 125 -10.83 -3.39 13.57
CA SER A 125 -10.37 -3.79 14.91
C SER A 125 -11.12 -3.04 16.00
N LEU A 126 -11.33 -1.73 15.82
CA LEU A 126 -12.13 -0.90 16.73
C LEU A 126 -13.57 -1.44 16.86
N ALA A 127 -14.21 -1.80 15.75
CA ALA A 127 -15.57 -2.30 15.75
C ALA A 127 -15.69 -3.72 16.34
N ALA A 128 -14.70 -4.58 16.08
CA ALA A 128 -14.75 -5.98 16.49
C ALA A 128 -14.37 -6.20 17.96
N SER A 129 -13.35 -5.49 18.46
CA SER A 129 -12.79 -5.77 19.80
C SER A 129 -12.30 -4.52 20.54
N GLY A 130 -12.70 -3.32 20.10
CA GLY A 130 -12.43 -2.06 20.78
C GLY A 130 -11.00 -1.51 20.59
N VAL A 131 -10.71 -0.40 21.28
CA VAL A 131 -9.48 0.41 21.09
C VAL A 131 -8.20 -0.37 21.38
N ASP A 132 -8.22 -1.27 22.35
CA ASP A 132 -7.05 -2.04 22.78
C ASP A 132 -6.67 -3.17 21.81
N SER A 133 -7.55 -3.48 20.86
CA SER A 133 -7.29 -4.46 19.80
C SER A 133 -6.46 -3.89 18.65
N VAL A 134 -6.23 -2.57 18.62
CA VAL A 134 -5.33 -1.92 17.64
C VAL A 134 -3.92 -1.85 18.22
N VAL A 135 -2.93 -2.19 17.42
CA VAL A 135 -1.51 -2.03 17.74
C VAL A 135 -1.10 -0.58 17.48
N TRP A 136 -1.43 0.32 18.40
CA TRP A 136 -1.08 1.74 18.28
C TRP A 136 0.43 1.96 18.27
N TYR A 137 1.11 1.31 19.22
CA TYR A 137 2.55 1.40 19.42
C TYR A 137 3.11 0.01 19.73
N SER A 138 4.30 -0.27 19.21
CA SER A 138 5.13 -1.39 19.63
C SER A 138 6.56 -0.91 19.81
N ALA A 139 7.23 -1.40 20.85
CA ALA A 139 8.63 -1.06 21.08
C ALA A 139 9.47 -1.40 19.85
N PRO A 140 10.50 -0.60 19.52
CA PRO A 140 11.41 -0.88 18.42
C PRO A 140 11.99 -2.29 18.55
N LYS A 141 12.00 -3.04 17.45
CA LYS A 141 12.72 -4.32 17.38
C LYS A 141 14.23 -4.03 17.43
N SER A 142 15.00 -4.95 18.03
CA SER A 142 16.47 -4.82 18.10
C SER A 142 17.06 -4.51 16.72
N GLY A 143 17.79 -3.40 16.61
CA GLY A 143 18.40 -2.93 15.36
C GLY A 143 17.54 -1.98 14.51
N SER A 144 16.27 -1.74 14.86
CA SER A 144 15.44 -0.70 14.23
C SER A 144 15.40 0.54 15.13
N PRO A 145 15.69 1.76 14.61
CA PRO A 145 15.49 2.98 15.36
C PRO A 145 14.01 3.38 15.45
N PHE A 146 13.14 2.74 14.65
CA PHE A 146 11.72 3.08 14.56
C PHE A 146 10.85 2.12 15.39
N PRO A 147 9.79 2.64 16.05
CA PRO A 147 8.79 1.80 16.70
C PRO A 147 7.99 1.00 15.67
N GLY A 148 7.17 0.06 16.14
CA GLY A 148 6.14 -0.61 15.34
C GLY A 148 4.74 -0.06 15.60
N GLY A 149 3.74 -0.71 15.02
CA GLY A 149 2.34 -0.31 15.16
C GLY A 149 1.93 0.83 14.24
N VAL A 150 0.71 1.34 14.44
CA VAL A 150 0.14 2.44 13.65
C VAL A 150 1.01 3.70 13.69
N VAL A 151 1.65 4.01 14.82
CA VAL A 151 2.57 5.17 14.93
C VAL A 151 3.69 5.09 13.90
N SER A 152 4.27 3.91 13.67
CA SER A 152 5.36 3.72 12.70
C SER A 152 4.91 3.98 11.26
N ILE A 153 3.68 3.57 10.94
CA ILE A 153 3.04 3.76 9.63
C ILE A 153 2.80 5.26 9.39
N VAL A 154 2.23 5.94 10.39
CA VAL A 154 1.96 7.40 10.32
C VAL A 154 3.27 8.18 10.17
N LEU A 155 4.32 7.83 10.93
CA LEU A 155 5.63 8.47 10.76
C LEU A 155 6.18 8.27 9.34
N ALA A 156 6.05 7.07 8.78
CA ALA A 156 6.48 6.79 7.41
C ALA A 156 5.72 7.62 6.37
N TRP A 157 4.44 7.94 6.59
CA TRP A 157 3.65 8.78 5.68
C TRP A 157 4.16 10.22 5.57
N PHE A 158 4.85 10.73 6.60
CA PHE A 158 5.49 12.06 6.54
C PHE A 158 6.95 11.99 6.10
N ILE A 159 7.69 10.98 6.58
CA ILE A 159 9.13 10.85 6.30
C ILE A 159 9.36 10.49 4.83
N THR A 160 8.57 9.58 4.26
CA THR A 160 8.81 9.08 2.90
C THR A 160 8.62 10.16 1.82
N PRO A 161 7.58 11.02 1.82
CA PRO A 161 7.48 12.09 0.82
C PRO A 161 8.57 13.16 0.99
N ALA A 162 8.93 13.49 2.24
CA ALA A 162 10.00 14.45 2.51
C ALA A 162 11.35 13.95 1.98
N MET A 163 11.68 12.69 2.23
CA MET A 163 12.90 12.06 1.71
C MET A 163 12.89 11.97 0.19
N ALA A 164 11.75 11.60 -0.42
CA ALA A 164 11.60 11.58 -1.87
C ALA A 164 11.84 12.96 -2.49
N ALA A 165 11.30 14.02 -1.90
CA ALA A 165 11.50 15.40 -2.35
C ALA A 165 12.98 15.83 -2.28
N ILE A 166 13.68 15.50 -1.20
CA ILE A 166 15.11 15.79 -1.03
C ILE A 166 15.93 15.08 -2.11
N VAL A 167 15.72 13.77 -2.28
CA VAL A 167 16.47 12.97 -3.28
C VAL A 167 16.18 13.46 -4.69
N ALA A 168 14.91 13.71 -5.04
CA ALA A 168 14.53 14.26 -6.33
C ALA A 168 15.18 15.64 -6.59
N GLY A 169 15.19 16.52 -5.58
CA GLY A 169 15.84 17.83 -5.67
C GLY A 169 17.34 17.74 -5.89
N LEU A 170 18.03 16.83 -5.18
CA LEU A 170 19.46 16.60 -5.36
C LEU A 170 19.79 16.06 -6.76
N LEU A 171 19.02 15.10 -7.27
CA LEU A 171 19.19 14.56 -8.62
C LEU A 171 18.94 15.64 -9.69
N PHE A 172 17.94 16.50 -9.49
CA PHE A 172 17.68 17.62 -10.39
C PHE A 172 18.83 18.63 -10.40
N LEU A 173 19.34 19.03 -9.23
CA LEU A 173 20.49 19.95 -9.15
C LEU A 173 21.76 19.36 -9.77
N PHE A 174 21.99 18.07 -9.56
CA PHE A 174 23.12 17.34 -10.15
C PHE A 174 23.05 17.35 -11.69
N THR A 175 21.90 16.95 -12.26
CA THR A 175 21.71 16.94 -13.72
C THR A 175 21.75 18.35 -14.31
N LYS A 176 21.16 19.34 -13.62
CA LYS A 176 21.23 20.76 -14.00
C LYS A 176 22.68 21.26 -14.11
N THR A 177 23.50 20.95 -13.11
CA THR A 177 24.88 21.46 -13.04
C THR A 177 25.80 20.80 -14.05
N ARG A 178 25.62 19.50 -14.33
CA ARG A 178 26.50 18.73 -15.22
C ARG A 178 26.13 18.86 -16.70
N ARG A 179 24.84 18.99 -17.04
CA ARG A 179 24.40 18.94 -18.44
C ARG A 179 24.11 20.31 -19.04
N PHE A 180 23.47 21.21 -18.30
CA PHE A 180 23.04 22.52 -18.83
C PHE A 180 24.06 23.64 -18.67
N LYS A 181 25.18 23.42 -17.97
CA LYS A 181 26.33 24.35 -18.04
C LYS A 181 27.14 24.22 -19.34
N GLY A 182 27.00 23.11 -20.09
CA GLY A 182 27.69 22.89 -21.36
C GLY A 182 27.05 23.58 -22.57
N GLU A 183 25.80 24.02 -22.49
CA GLU A 183 25.09 24.67 -23.60
C GLU A 183 25.30 26.20 -23.67
N LYS A 184 25.95 26.81 -22.68
CA LYS A 184 26.24 28.26 -22.68
C LYS A 184 27.59 28.62 -23.34
N SER A 185 28.13 27.75 -24.20
CA SER A 185 29.45 27.94 -24.81
C SER A 185 29.47 27.77 -26.33
N VAL A 186 28.34 27.96 -27.01
CA VAL A 186 28.28 28.10 -28.48
C VAL A 186 27.65 29.44 -28.83
#